data_AF-A0A093NJB5-F1
#
_entry.id   AF-A0A093NJB5-F1
#
_cell.length_a   1.000
_cell.length_b   1.000
_cell.length_c   1.000
_cell.angle_alpha   90.00
_cell.angle_beta   90.00
_cell.angle_gamma   90.00
#
_symmetry.space_group_name_H-M   'P 1'
#
loop_
_entity.id
_entity.type
_entity.pdbx_description
1 polymer ?
#
loop_
_entity_poly.entity_id
_entity_poly.type
_entity_poly.pdbx_seq_one_letter_code
_entity_poly.pdbx_strand_id
1 'polypeptide(L)'
;KVFESNEESGYLILTIVVSGHFFISQGRTVLEGFSLIDSHNWLKIVRKAECLLLRAQSKNECRMFRVQFGGDSKEQMLEHCCNCVQKLAEYLPVQVTDERSQQLYHSLDQLANGENQVKDTEQNASVLHTVNEPLPDFCLGERRSVAQLAQSVLKQKFELPLGYRHSAWRAQELGPFIRLCLMDQSFPAFVEDVEKELKKLTEG
;
A
#
# COMPACT_ATOMS: atom_id res chain seq x y z
N LYS A 1 5.33 -24.62 1.33
CA LYS A 1 4.94 -24.79 2.74
C LYS A 1 3.49 -24.31 2.88
N VAL A 2 2.66 -24.99 3.65
CA VAL A 2 1.27 -24.59 3.91
C VAL A 2 1.17 -24.18 5.39
N PHE A 3 0.32 -23.20 5.67
CA PHE A 3 -0.03 -22.74 7.01
C PHE A 3 -1.55 -22.70 7.08
N GLU A 4 -2.11 -23.07 8.23
CA GLU A 4 -3.56 -23.16 8.44
C GLU A 4 -3.91 -22.48 9.77
N SER A 5 -5.06 -21.81 9.81
CA SER A 5 -5.58 -21.18 11.03
C SER A 5 -6.16 -22.25 11.95
N ASN A 6 -5.64 -22.36 13.18
CA ASN A 6 -6.19 -23.22 14.23
C ASN A 6 -5.84 -22.67 15.62
N GLU A 7 -6.42 -23.25 16.67
CA GLU A 7 -6.25 -22.79 18.05
C GLU A 7 -4.81 -22.95 18.57
N GLU A 8 -4.07 -23.97 18.10
CA GLU A 8 -2.71 -24.29 18.56
C GLU A 8 -1.63 -23.37 17.97
N SER A 9 -1.71 -23.09 16.67
CA SER A 9 -0.74 -22.27 15.93
C SER A 9 -1.17 -20.81 15.74
N GLY A 10 -2.44 -20.51 16.04
CA GLY A 10 -3.07 -19.20 15.89
C GLY A 10 -3.66 -18.97 14.50
N TYR A 11 -4.51 -17.95 14.41
CA TYR A 11 -5.19 -17.56 13.17
C TYR A 11 -4.25 -16.78 12.24
N LEU A 12 -4.37 -17.07 10.94
CA LEU A 12 -3.74 -16.29 9.87
C LEU A 12 -4.52 -14.99 9.65
N ILE A 13 -3.81 -13.86 9.68
CA ILE A 13 -4.38 -12.52 9.50
C ILE A 13 -3.67 -11.86 8.32
N LEU A 14 -4.45 -11.43 7.32
CA LEU A 14 -4.00 -10.56 6.24
C LEU A 14 -4.32 -9.12 6.62
N THR A 15 -3.32 -8.23 6.58
CA THR A 15 -3.47 -6.83 6.94
C THR A 15 -2.96 -5.93 5.82
N ILE A 16 -3.78 -4.95 5.42
CA ILE A 16 -3.38 -3.85 4.54
C ILE A 16 -3.47 -2.57 5.38
N VAL A 17 -2.34 -1.89 5.57
CA VAL A 17 -2.24 -0.64 6.33
C VAL A 17 -2.45 0.55 5.39
N VAL A 18 -3.03 1.64 5.88
CA VAL A 18 -3.29 2.88 5.10
C VAL A 18 -2.02 3.44 4.42
N SER A 19 -0.83 3.17 4.99
CA SER A 19 0.48 3.45 4.38
C SER A 19 0.83 2.55 3.18
N GLY A 20 -0.11 1.76 2.66
CA GLY A 20 0.10 0.86 1.53
C GLY A 20 0.97 -0.36 1.84
N HIS A 21 1.09 -0.77 3.11
CA HIS A 21 1.88 -1.96 3.47
C HIS A 21 0.98 -3.19 3.62
N PHE A 22 1.41 -4.33 3.07
CA PHE A 22 0.72 -5.61 3.08
C PHE A 22 1.45 -6.62 3.97
N PHE A 23 0.69 -7.36 4.79
CA PHE A 23 1.22 -8.42 5.65
C PHE A 23 0.33 -9.65 5.64
N ILE A 24 0.97 -10.80 5.85
CA ILE A 24 0.33 -12.01 6.35
C ILE A 24 1.06 -12.41 7.62
N SER A 25 0.35 -12.54 8.73
CA SER A 25 0.89 -12.96 10.02
C SER A 25 0.12 -14.12 10.61
N GLN A 26 0.78 -14.88 11.49
CA GLN A 26 0.18 -15.91 12.31
C GLN A 26 0.62 -15.70 13.76
N GLY A 27 -0.31 -15.34 14.65
CA GLY A 27 -0.02 -14.99 16.04
C GLY A 27 0.97 -13.81 16.16
N ARG A 28 2.23 -14.11 16.47
CA ARG A 28 3.32 -13.12 16.61
C ARG A 28 4.37 -13.19 15.50
N THR A 29 4.17 -14.06 14.51
CA THR A 29 5.11 -14.34 13.42
C THR A 29 4.60 -13.74 12.12
N VAL A 30 5.47 -13.07 11.36
CA VAL A 30 5.17 -12.56 10.02
C VAL A 30 5.60 -13.61 8.99
N LEU A 31 4.71 -13.95 8.07
CA LEU A 31 4.95 -14.94 6.99
C LEU A 31 5.29 -14.23 5.67
N GLU A 32 4.61 -13.12 5.40
CA GLU A 32 4.83 -12.23 4.26
C GLU A 32 4.69 -10.78 4.72
N GLY A 33 5.52 -9.88 4.17
CA GLY A 33 5.49 -8.44 4.48
C GLY A 33 6.18 -7.64 3.37
N PHE A 34 5.48 -6.67 2.77
CA PHE A 34 6.03 -5.79 1.73
C PHE A 34 5.15 -4.54 1.50
N SER A 35 5.74 -3.51 0.90
CA SER A 35 5.01 -2.34 0.40
C SER A 35 4.29 -2.65 -0.92
N LEU A 36 3.05 -2.14 -1.05
CA LEU A 36 2.27 -2.14 -2.29
C LEU A 36 2.56 -0.92 -3.17
N ILE A 37 3.18 0.13 -2.60
CA ILE A 37 3.53 1.36 -3.32
C ILE A 37 4.48 1.04 -4.48
N ASP A 38 4.14 1.50 -5.68
CA ASP A 38 4.86 1.26 -6.94
C ASP A 38 5.17 -0.22 -7.26
N SER A 39 4.41 -1.14 -6.65
CA SER A 39 4.70 -2.58 -6.74
C SER A 39 4.39 -3.22 -8.10
N HIS A 40 3.66 -2.52 -8.98
CA HIS A 40 3.17 -3.04 -10.27
C HIS A 40 4.23 -3.65 -11.20
N ASN A 41 5.51 -3.25 -11.06
CA ASN A 41 6.62 -3.78 -11.86
C ASN A 41 7.14 -5.15 -11.39
N TRP A 42 6.93 -5.50 -10.12
CA TRP A 42 7.47 -6.71 -9.51
C TRP A 42 6.42 -7.61 -8.85
N LEU A 43 5.24 -7.08 -8.50
CA LEU A 43 4.14 -7.81 -7.89
C LEU A 43 2.98 -7.96 -8.87
N LYS A 44 2.48 -9.20 -9.03
CA LYS A 44 1.24 -9.51 -9.77
C LYS A 44 0.31 -10.29 -8.85
N ILE A 45 -0.93 -9.84 -8.77
CA ILE A 45 -1.98 -10.47 -7.95
C ILE A 45 -3.10 -10.95 -8.88
N VAL A 46 -3.46 -12.23 -8.75
CA VAL A 46 -4.56 -12.86 -9.48
C VAL A 46 -5.58 -13.39 -8.48
N ARG A 47 -6.84 -13.00 -8.63
CA ARG A 47 -7.97 -13.55 -7.89
C ARG A 47 -8.59 -14.71 -8.68
N LYS A 48 -8.84 -15.83 -8.01
CA LYS A 48 -9.70 -16.92 -8.51
C LYS A 48 -10.64 -17.35 -7.39
N ALA A 49 -11.94 -17.12 -7.57
CA ALA A 49 -12.97 -17.38 -6.56
C ALA A 49 -12.63 -16.74 -5.18
N GLU A 50 -12.60 -17.54 -4.11
CA GLU A 50 -12.23 -17.16 -2.74
C GLU A 50 -10.71 -17.17 -2.45
N CYS A 51 -9.87 -17.29 -3.48
CA CYS A 51 -8.41 -17.31 -3.36
C CYS A 51 -7.73 -16.11 -4.06
N LEU A 52 -6.64 -15.65 -3.47
CA LEU A 52 -5.64 -14.77 -4.09
C LEU A 52 -4.34 -15.53 -4.34
N LEU A 53 -3.77 -15.37 -5.53
CA LEU A 53 -2.45 -15.85 -5.90
C LEU A 53 -1.53 -14.65 -6.13
N LEU A 54 -0.46 -14.56 -5.35
CA LEU A 54 0.51 -13.47 -5.40
C LEU A 54 1.81 -14.00 -6.01
N ARG A 55 2.32 -13.27 -7.01
CA ARG A 55 3.61 -13.48 -7.67
C ARG A 55 4.49 -12.25 -7.42
N ALA A 56 5.50 -12.40 -6.57
CA ALA A 56 6.56 -11.42 -6.42
C ALA A 56 7.78 -11.86 -7.26
N GLN A 57 8.25 -11.00 -8.14
CA GLN A 57 9.35 -11.26 -9.08
C GLN A 57 10.51 -10.29 -8.83
N SER A 58 11.64 -10.85 -8.39
CA SER A 58 12.93 -10.17 -8.31
C SER A 58 13.79 -10.53 -9.52
N LYS A 59 14.97 -9.90 -9.67
CA LYS A 59 15.87 -10.06 -10.83
C LYS A 59 16.22 -11.52 -11.14
N ASN A 60 16.42 -12.34 -10.09
CA ASN A 60 16.83 -13.74 -10.22
C ASN A 60 15.85 -14.75 -9.59
N GLU A 61 14.78 -14.28 -8.94
CA GLU A 61 13.91 -15.13 -8.11
C GLU A 61 12.43 -14.79 -8.30
N CYS A 62 11.57 -15.80 -8.25
CA CYS A 62 10.12 -15.66 -8.33
C CYS A 62 9.49 -16.36 -7.12
N ARG A 63 8.89 -15.59 -6.21
CA ARG A 63 8.18 -16.11 -5.03
C ARG A 63 6.68 -16.12 -5.32
N MET A 64 6.10 -17.32 -5.25
CA MET A 64 4.68 -17.57 -5.40
C MET A 64 4.08 -17.96 -4.06
N PHE A 65 2.98 -17.34 -3.65
CA PHE A 65 2.16 -17.80 -2.54
C PHE A 65 0.67 -17.60 -2.80
N ARG A 66 -0.16 -18.40 -2.15
CA ARG A 66 -1.63 -18.38 -2.29
C ARG A 66 -2.26 -18.15 -0.93
N VAL A 67 -3.23 -17.24 -0.88
CA VAL A 67 -4.11 -17.01 0.26
C VAL A 67 -5.49 -17.53 -0.08
N GLN A 68 -6.12 -18.25 0.83
CA GLN A 68 -7.52 -18.66 0.76
C GLN A 68 -8.23 -18.00 1.93
N PHE A 69 -9.33 -17.29 1.68
CA PHE A 69 -10.07 -16.58 2.72
C PHE A 69 -10.94 -17.55 3.51
N GLY A 70 -10.92 -17.44 4.83
CA GLY A 70 -11.80 -18.19 5.72
C GLY A 70 -13.18 -17.52 5.86
N GLY A 71 -14.16 -18.31 6.28
CA GLY A 71 -15.51 -17.87 6.58
C GLY A 71 -16.44 -19.05 6.87
N ASP A 72 -17.58 -18.76 7.50
CA ASP A 72 -18.60 -19.75 7.91
C ASP A 72 -19.40 -20.30 6.72
N SER A 73 -19.41 -19.57 5.59
CA SER A 73 -20.00 -19.99 4.32
C SER A 73 -19.15 -19.57 3.13
N LYS A 74 -19.39 -20.19 1.96
CA LYS A 74 -18.68 -19.86 0.72
C LYS A 74 -18.92 -18.42 0.28
N GLU A 75 -20.11 -17.89 0.53
CA GLU A 75 -20.51 -16.51 0.25
C GLU A 75 -19.69 -15.54 1.10
N GLN A 76 -19.54 -15.82 2.40
CA GLN A 76 -18.73 -15.01 3.30
C GLN A 76 -17.23 -15.07 2.95
N MET A 77 -16.70 -16.25 2.59
CA MET A 77 -15.32 -16.39 2.08
C MET A 77 -15.10 -15.56 0.81
N LEU A 78 -16.09 -15.56 -0.10
CA LEU A 78 -16.07 -14.79 -1.34
C LEU A 78 -16.15 -13.28 -1.08
N GLU A 79 -16.97 -12.85 -0.11
CA GLU A 79 -17.10 -11.47 0.34
C GLU A 79 -15.79 -10.95 0.96
N HIS A 80 -15.19 -11.70 1.89
CA HIS A 80 -13.88 -11.37 2.46
C HIS A 80 -12.81 -11.22 1.37
N CYS A 81 -12.80 -12.10 0.38
CA CYS A 81 -11.92 -12.01 -0.79
C CYS A 81 -12.22 -10.76 -1.65
N CYS A 82 -13.49 -10.48 -1.97
CA CYS A 82 -13.91 -9.27 -2.69
C CYS A 82 -13.43 -7.99 -2.01
N ASN A 83 -13.67 -7.87 -0.70
CA ASN A 83 -13.32 -6.69 0.09
C ASN A 83 -11.80 -6.48 0.13
N CYS A 84 -11.02 -7.56 0.23
CA CYS A 84 -9.57 -7.49 0.12
C CYS A 84 -9.10 -7.08 -1.28
N VAL A 85 -9.73 -7.60 -2.35
CA VAL A 85 -9.42 -7.20 -3.74
C VAL A 85 -9.69 -5.72 -3.95
N GLN A 86 -10.82 -5.20 -3.45
CA GLN A 86 -11.15 -3.78 -3.53
C GLN A 86 -10.08 -2.91 -2.85
N LYS A 87 -9.56 -3.34 -1.69
CA LYS A 87 -8.46 -2.65 -1.00
C LYS A 87 -7.10 -2.77 -1.68
N LEU A 88 -6.80 -3.88 -2.35
CA LEU A 88 -5.58 -4.01 -3.16
C LEU A 88 -5.63 -3.16 -4.43
N ALA A 89 -6.82 -2.99 -5.02
CA ALA A 89 -7.04 -2.17 -6.22
C ALA A 89 -6.79 -0.66 -5.99
N GLU A 90 -6.72 -0.19 -4.74
CA GLU A 90 -6.28 1.17 -4.39
C GLU A 90 -4.78 1.39 -4.66
N TYR A 91 -3.99 0.32 -4.84
CA TYR A 91 -2.53 0.37 -5.00
C TYR A 91 -2.00 -0.27 -6.30
N LEU A 92 -2.59 -1.39 -6.75
CA LEU A 92 -2.18 -2.09 -7.96
C LEU A 92 -3.33 -2.88 -8.62
N PRO A 93 -3.32 -3.09 -9.95
CA PRO A 93 -4.37 -3.85 -10.62
C PRO A 93 -4.36 -5.34 -10.21
N VAL A 94 -5.50 -5.82 -9.73
CA VAL A 94 -5.73 -7.25 -9.43
C VAL A 94 -6.46 -7.91 -10.60
N GLN A 95 -5.90 -8.98 -11.14
CA GLN A 95 -6.49 -9.71 -12.26
C GLN A 95 -7.57 -10.67 -11.75
N VAL A 96 -8.83 -10.50 -12.16
CA VAL A 96 -9.94 -11.40 -11.78
C VAL A 96 -10.14 -12.47 -12.84
N THR A 97 -9.93 -13.73 -12.48
CA THR A 97 -10.23 -14.88 -13.33
C THR A 97 -11.58 -15.49 -12.94
N ASP A 98 -12.66 -14.90 -13.45
CA ASP A 98 -13.99 -15.51 -13.40
C ASP A 98 -14.16 -16.52 -14.54
N GLU A 99 -14.95 -17.56 -14.29
CA GLU A 99 -15.21 -18.63 -15.27
C GLU A 99 -15.95 -18.11 -16.53
N ARG A 100 -16.65 -16.97 -16.41
CA ARG A 100 -17.24 -16.23 -17.56
C ARG A 100 -16.19 -15.56 -18.45
N SER A 101 -15.05 -15.13 -17.91
CA SER A 101 -14.03 -14.41 -18.69
C SER A 101 -13.42 -15.31 -19.79
N GLN A 102 -13.35 -16.62 -19.55
CA GLN A 102 -12.83 -17.59 -20.52
C GLN A 102 -13.73 -17.75 -21.76
N GLN A 103 -15.04 -17.48 -21.64
CA GLN A 103 -15.95 -17.47 -22.79
C GLN A 103 -15.82 -16.16 -23.60
N LEU A 104 -15.67 -15.01 -22.93
CA LEU A 104 -15.55 -13.72 -23.60
C LEU A 104 -14.30 -13.62 -24.48
N TYR A 105 -13.15 -14.15 -24.06
CA TYR A 105 -11.96 -14.20 -24.92
C TYR A 105 -12.16 -15.08 -26.17
N HIS A 106 -12.94 -16.16 -26.09
CA HIS A 106 -13.28 -16.99 -27.26
C HIS A 106 -14.34 -16.38 -28.19
N SER A 107 -15.16 -15.44 -27.70
CA SER A 107 -16.14 -14.71 -28.51
C SER A 107 -15.57 -13.45 -29.16
N LEU A 108 -14.59 -12.79 -28.54
CA LEU A 108 -13.97 -11.58 -29.07
C LEU A 108 -13.18 -11.84 -30.38
N ASP A 109 -12.49 -12.99 -30.49
CA ASP A 109 -11.80 -13.39 -31.72
C ASP A 109 -12.76 -13.67 -32.91
N GLN A 110 -14.07 -13.85 -32.66
CA GLN A 110 -15.09 -14.06 -33.71
C GLN A 110 -15.85 -12.78 -34.10
N LEU A 111 -15.67 -11.68 -33.37
CA LEU A 111 -16.39 -10.41 -33.59
C LEU A 111 -15.55 -9.33 -34.30
N ALA A 112 -14.31 -9.66 -34.68
CA ALA A 112 -13.40 -8.78 -35.42
C ALA A 112 -13.78 -8.57 -36.92
N ASN A 113 -14.99 -8.94 -37.34
CA ASN A 113 -15.45 -8.82 -38.72
C ASN A 113 -16.93 -8.37 -38.77
N GLY A 114 -17.16 -7.06 -38.71
CA GLY A 114 -18.50 -6.46 -38.69
C GLY A 114 -18.44 -4.94 -38.51
N GLU A 115 -18.34 -4.20 -39.61
CA GLU A 115 -18.24 -2.74 -39.64
C GLU A 115 -19.58 -2.01 -39.37
N ASN A 116 -19.47 -0.68 -39.14
CA ASN A 116 -20.43 0.40 -39.43
C ASN A 116 -21.34 1.01 -38.32
N GLN A 117 -20.85 2.16 -37.81
CA GLN A 117 -21.43 3.52 -37.96
C GLN A 117 -22.39 4.11 -36.88
N VAL A 118 -22.47 5.47 -36.92
CA VAL A 118 -23.38 6.44 -36.24
C VAL A 118 -22.83 6.91 -34.86
N LYS A 119 -22.26 8.13 -34.70
CA LYS A 119 -22.82 9.53 -34.70
C LYS A 119 -23.85 9.76 -33.58
N ASP A 120 -24.00 10.92 -32.92
CA ASP A 120 -23.30 12.23 -32.90
C ASP A 120 -23.71 12.94 -31.58
N THR A 121 -23.15 14.14 -31.31
CA THR A 121 -23.74 15.27 -30.51
C THR A 121 -23.00 15.67 -29.22
N GLU A 122 -22.63 16.96 -29.18
CA GLU A 122 -22.07 17.69 -28.04
C GLU A 122 -23.20 18.17 -27.07
N GLN A 123 -23.13 19.16 -26.18
CA GLN A 123 -22.11 20.12 -25.72
C GLN A 123 -22.54 20.61 -24.32
N ASN A 124 -21.61 21.04 -23.44
CA ASN A 124 -21.66 22.29 -22.65
C ASN A 124 -20.62 22.32 -21.51
N ALA A 125 -20.28 23.53 -21.06
CA ALA A 125 -19.08 23.79 -20.26
C ALA A 125 -19.33 24.64 -18.99
N SER A 126 -18.35 24.57 -18.08
CA SER A 126 -18.03 25.54 -17.02
C SER A 126 -18.99 25.66 -15.82
N VAL A 127 -18.42 25.62 -14.60
CA VAL A 127 -18.20 26.82 -13.76
C VAL A 127 -17.27 26.45 -12.59
N LEU A 128 -16.26 27.30 -12.35
CA LEU A 128 -15.38 27.25 -11.18
C LEU A 128 -16.05 27.92 -9.98
N HIS A 129 -15.94 27.33 -8.78
CA HIS A 129 -16.18 28.07 -7.55
C HIS A 129 -15.11 27.80 -6.48
N THR A 130 -14.22 28.77 -6.34
CA THR A 130 -13.30 28.93 -5.21
C THR A 130 -14.11 29.30 -3.96
N VAL A 131 -13.90 28.60 -2.85
CA VAL A 131 -14.33 29.05 -1.52
C VAL A 131 -13.08 29.23 -0.66
N ASN A 132 -13.00 30.39 -0.02
CA ASN A 132 -11.83 30.90 0.66
C ASN A 132 -12.14 30.91 2.17
N GLU A 133 -11.42 30.16 2.99
CA GLU A 133 -11.54 30.20 4.46
C GLU A 133 -10.14 30.40 5.08
N PRO A 134 -9.99 31.21 6.16
CA PRO A 134 -8.69 31.62 6.65
C PRO A 134 -8.07 30.57 7.57
N LEU A 135 -6.86 30.09 7.26
CA LEU A 135 -6.08 29.29 8.21
C LEU A 135 -5.62 30.15 9.40
N PRO A 136 -5.57 29.59 10.63
CA PRO A 136 -5.16 30.33 11.82
C PRO A 136 -3.66 30.67 11.80
N ASP A 137 -3.36 31.86 12.34
CA ASP A 137 -2.03 32.47 12.39
C ASP A 137 -1.12 31.72 13.38
N PHE A 138 -0.41 30.69 12.90
CA PHE A 138 0.62 30.02 13.68
C PHE A 138 1.86 30.90 13.76
N CYS A 139 2.05 31.49 14.95
CA CYS A 139 3.09 32.44 15.32
C CYS A 139 4.45 32.16 14.66
N LEU A 140 5.08 33.25 14.17
CA LEU A 140 6.44 33.33 13.61
C LEU A 140 7.47 32.46 14.37
N GLY A 141 7.59 31.20 13.93
CA GLY A 141 8.66 30.32 14.34
C GLY A 141 9.99 30.85 13.83
N GLU A 142 11.02 30.77 14.69
CA GLU A 142 12.41 31.05 14.36
C GLU A 142 12.79 30.37 13.02
N ARG A 143 12.95 31.15 11.94
CA ARG A 143 13.17 30.63 10.59
C ARG A 143 14.54 29.96 10.50
N ARG A 144 14.59 28.64 10.67
CA ARG A 144 15.78 27.82 10.45
C ARG A 144 15.86 27.34 9.00
N SER A 145 17.06 27.28 8.45
CA SER A 145 17.29 26.71 7.12
C SER A 145 17.12 25.18 7.12
N VAL A 146 16.88 24.60 5.94
CA VAL A 146 16.79 23.13 5.77
C VAL A 146 18.06 22.45 6.31
N ALA A 147 19.23 23.04 6.05
CA ALA A 147 20.52 22.56 6.57
C ALA A 147 20.58 22.57 8.10
N GLN A 148 20.09 23.64 8.76
CA GLN A 148 20.04 23.72 10.23
C GLN A 148 19.08 22.69 10.84
N LEU A 149 17.97 22.37 10.15
CA LEU A 149 17.04 21.32 10.58
C LEU A 149 17.68 19.93 10.42
N ALA A 150 18.31 19.63 9.28
CA ALA A 150 19.03 18.38 9.04
C ALA A 150 20.17 18.18 10.07
N GLN A 151 20.97 19.23 10.34
CA GLN A 151 21.99 19.20 11.40
C GLN A 151 21.40 18.94 12.79
N SER A 152 20.15 19.35 13.05
CA SER A 152 19.49 19.14 14.34
C SER A 152 19.00 17.70 14.52
N VAL A 153 18.62 17.02 13.42
CA VAL A 153 18.23 15.60 13.41
C VAL A 153 19.44 14.67 13.56
N LEU A 154 20.57 15.01 12.92
CA LEU A 154 21.80 14.23 12.98
C LEU A 154 22.59 14.40 14.31
N LYS A 155 22.28 15.42 15.11
CA LYS A 155 22.93 15.65 16.42
C LYS A 155 22.21 14.90 17.53
N GLN A 156 22.98 14.19 18.36
CA GLN A 156 22.47 13.39 19.49
C GLN A 156 21.75 14.22 20.58
N LYS A 157 21.88 15.55 20.56
CA LYS A 157 21.06 16.48 21.35
C LYS A 157 20.09 17.26 20.44
N PHE A 158 18.81 16.94 20.56
CA PHE A 158 17.72 17.59 19.84
C PHE A 158 17.37 18.96 20.46
N GLU A 159 18.06 20.02 20.03
CA GLU A 159 17.78 21.42 20.43
C GLU A 159 16.91 22.15 19.39
N LEU A 160 15.71 21.63 19.16
CA LEU A 160 14.70 22.24 18.29
C LEU A 160 13.70 23.12 19.10
N PRO A 161 13.12 24.17 18.47
CA PRO A 161 12.09 25.02 19.05
C PRO A 161 10.83 24.24 19.46
N LEU A 162 10.04 24.82 20.37
CA LEU A 162 8.82 24.20 20.92
C LEU A 162 7.84 23.66 19.86
N GLY A 163 7.70 24.31 18.71
CA GLY A 163 6.85 23.82 17.61
C GLY A 163 7.19 22.41 17.13
N TYR A 164 8.48 22.05 17.09
CA TYR A 164 8.97 20.73 16.65
C TYR A 164 8.99 19.67 17.75
N ARG A 165 8.66 20.03 19.01
CA ARG A 165 8.63 19.09 20.15
C ARG A 165 7.31 18.32 20.25
N HIS A 166 6.30 18.72 19.49
CA HIS A 166 5.01 18.07 19.44
C HIS A 166 5.04 16.95 18.40
N SER A 167 5.10 15.71 18.87
CA SER A 167 4.82 14.55 18.02
C SER A 167 3.36 14.60 17.57
N ALA A 168 3.12 14.58 16.26
CA ALA A 168 1.78 14.42 15.69
C ALA A 168 1.17 13.05 16.04
N TRP A 169 2.02 12.06 16.33
CA TRP A 169 1.65 10.70 16.74
C TRP A 169 1.56 10.62 18.26
N ARG A 170 0.51 9.99 18.79
CA ARG A 170 0.43 9.68 20.22
C ARG A 170 1.44 8.58 20.54
N ALA A 171 2.00 8.60 21.76
CA ALA A 171 2.97 7.58 22.19
C ALA A 171 2.46 6.12 22.07
N GLN A 172 1.14 5.93 22.10
CA GLN A 172 0.45 4.65 21.92
C GLN A 172 0.50 4.14 20.47
N GLU A 173 0.58 5.03 19.48
CA GLU A 173 0.55 4.73 18.04
C GLU A 173 1.97 4.49 17.49
N LEU A 174 2.98 5.08 18.12
CA LEU A 174 4.39 4.92 17.76
C LEU A 174 4.87 3.47 17.88
N GLY A 175 4.42 2.73 18.91
CA GLY A 175 4.81 1.33 19.12
C GLY A 175 4.43 0.41 17.95
N PRO A 176 3.16 0.38 17.51
CA PRO A 176 2.73 -0.30 16.28
C PRO A 176 3.47 0.16 15.02
N PHE A 177 3.71 1.46 14.86
CA PHE A 177 4.44 2.00 13.70
C PHE A 177 5.91 1.54 13.66
N ILE A 178 6.63 1.56 14.78
CA ILE A 178 8.01 1.04 14.83
C ILE A 178 8.05 -0.46 14.52
N ARG A 179 7.05 -1.24 14.97
CA ARG A 179 6.95 -2.66 14.58
C ARG A 179 6.70 -2.84 13.08
N LEU A 180 5.85 -2.02 12.48
CA LEU A 180 5.60 -2.00 11.04
C LEU A 180 6.92 -1.79 10.26
N CYS A 181 7.69 -0.78 10.65
CA CYS A 181 9.00 -0.50 10.06
C CYS A 181 10.00 -1.65 10.23
N LEU A 182 10.09 -2.23 11.43
CA LEU A 182 10.98 -3.37 11.70
C LEU A 182 10.54 -4.69 11.03
N MET A 183 9.31 -4.77 10.55
CA MET A 183 8.78 -5.91 9.78
C MET A 183 9.04 -5.76 8.27
N ASP A 184 9.42 -4.59 7.79
CA ASP A 184 9.84 -4.37 6.41
C ASP A 184 11.35 -4.63 6.27
N GLN A 185 11.70 -5.67 5.51
CA GLN A 185 13.08 -6.06 5.22
C GLN A 185 13.91 -4.97 4.51
N SER A 186 13.25 -3.99 3.85
CA SER A 186 13.90 -2.87 3.17
C SER A 186 14.13 -1.65 4.07
N PHE A 187 13.46 -1.59 5.23
CA PHE A 187 13.50 -0.43 6.12
C PHE A 187 14.92 -0.06 6.61
N PRO A 188 15.84 -1.00 6.96
CA PRO A 188 17.20 -0.63 7.34
C PRO A 188 17.96 0.10 6.22
N ALA A 189 17.83 -0.35 4.97
CA ALA A 189 18.45 0.29 3.82
C ALA A 189 17.83 1.67 3.53
N PHE A 190 16.51 1.79 3.65
CA PHE A 190 15.82 3.08 3.57
C PHE A 190 16.31 4.07 4.63
N VAL A 191 16.50 3.65 5.89
CA VAL A 191 17.04 4.50 6.97
C VAL A 191 18.46 4.96 6.64
N GLU A 192 19.33 4.07 6.14
CA GLU A 192 20.66 4.46 5.68
C GLU A 192 20.63 5.50 4.55
N ASP A 193 19.72 5.35 3.58
CA ASP A 193 19.60 6.29 2.47
C ASP A 193 19.02 7.65 2.92
N VAL A 194 18.05 7.66 3.84
CA VAL A 194 17.58 8.89 4.49
C VAL A 194 18.71 9.58 5.26
N GLU A 195 19.56 8.83 5.98
CA GLU A 195 20.74 9.41 6.63
C GLU A 195 21.75 10.01 5.64
N LYS A 196 21.96 9.37 4.48
CA LYS A 196 22.85 9.87 3.42
C LYS A 196 22.31 11.19 2.85
N GLU A 197 21.03 11.28 2.53
CA GLU A 197 20.42 12.53 2.03
C GLU A 197 20.42 13.63 3.10
N LEU A 198 20.14 13.30 4.38
CA LEU A 198 20.24 14.27 5.46
C LEU A 198 21.66 14.82 5.62
N LYS A 199 22.70 14.00 5.47
CA LYS A 199 24.11 14.46 5.53
C LYS A 199 24.44 15.44 4.40
N LYS A 200 24.03 15.16 3.16
CA LYS A 200 24.21 16.09 2.02
C LYS A 200 23.59 17.46 2.28
N LEU A 201 22.41 17.51 2.90
CA LEU A 201 21.75 18.77 3.28
C LEU A 201 22.53 19.58 4.34
N THR A 202 23.52 18.99 5.01
CA THR A 202 24.38 19.68 6.00
C THR A 202 25.75 20.07 5.48
N GLU A 203 26.12 19.61 4.27
CA GLU A 203 27.42 19.81 3.63
C GLU A 203 27.39 20.87 2.50
N GLY A 204 26.22 21.48 2.25
CA GLY A 204 25.98 22.55 1.27
C GLY A 204 25.80 23.95 1.85
#